data_AF-A0A259NW15-F1
#
_entry.id   AF-A0A259NW15-F1
#
_cell.length_a   1.000
_cell.length_b   1.000
_cell.length_c   1.000
_cell.angle_alpha   90.00
_cell.angle_beta   90.00
_cell.angle_gamma   90.00
#
_symmetry.space_group_name_H-M   'P 1'
#
loop_
_entity.id
_entity.type
_entity.pdbx_description
1 polymer ?
#
loop_
_entity_poly.entity_id
_entity_poly.type
_entity_poly.pdbx_seq_one_letter_code
_entity_poly.pdbx_strand_id
1 'polypeptide(L)'
;MAITWRNIESDTTRGVADLMEVARGAFNDGLGNFKGIVDARNQLNQANWDQQRANNTNAFLDRLAQYKTPEELAAAQASGELQALRQQYGGQVDATAIRDAEANRADVLMKRIAAQNQYGDDKINRDARPLMEQYQGMLAQGNATGAAKFLADNRLSVDESGALQDLQNLQKTQFSQDIQRSNLALSERADQRAQTQFDDNMNETLQKRAVLGGVQSSLSGSANLADAKGRFSQWAKENNLRADHVTAGLSQLTQLYTDQTGLTEEQDAAVSAYVAPYEKAAKLAEEQASGFKAFTNPEVKNMTESQALAKVLPRVKGEEDDTLDTLQTKVAEFRKKFKVPETVNLGAVLNEVLSATGKDEAIVGDDELDLDKFEDSMKRVYGEFQQYEATQNAARQARTYAETEKMKKQNEFRKGNIANILR
;
A
#
# COMPACT_ATOMS: atom_id res chain seq x y z
N MET A 1 38.32 78.16 -111.56
CA MET A 1 37.18 79.05 -111.86
C MET A 1 35.88 78.29 -111.60
N ALA A 2 34.91 79.01 -111.06
CA ALA A 2 33.73 78.51 -110.39
C ALA A 2 32.45 78.87 -111.18
N ILE A 3 31.35 78.22 -110.77
CA ILE A 3 29.94 78.69 -110.81
C ILE A 3 29.20 78.55 -112.17
N THR A 4 27.94 78.11 -112.31
CA THR A 4 26.93 77.40 -111.47
C THR A 4 25.61 77.18 -112.28
N TRP A 5 24.77 76.22 -111.80
CA TRP A 5 23.28 76.14 -111.71
C TRP A 5 22.37 76.06 -112.96
N ARG A 6 21.50 75.02 -113.03
CA ARG A 6 20.07 75.08 -112.62
C ARG A 6 19.35 73.70 -112.66
N ASN A 7 18.53 73.46 -111.65
CA ASN A 7 17.56 72.37 -111.48
C ASN A 7 16.20 72.74 -112.10
N ILE A 8 15.47 71.76 -112.62
CA ILE A 8 14.01 71.79 -112.81
C ILE A 8 13.43 70.52 -112.19
N GLU A 9 12.51 70.73 -111.24
CA GLU A 9 11.65 69.76 -110.57
C GLU A 9 10.49 69.28 -111.47
N SER A 10 10.08 68.02 -111.28
CA SER A 10 8.69 67.55 -111.33
C SER A 10 8.66 66.19 -110.60
N ASP A 11 8.16 66.02 -109.39
CA ASP A 11 6.79 66.20 -108.86
C ASP A 11 5.73 65.37 -109.60
N THR A 12 5.45 64.15 -109.09
CA THR A 12 4.17 63.39 -109.17
C THR A 12 4.31 61.95 -108.62
N THR A 13 4.76 61.78 -107.38
CA THR A 13 4.65 60.45 -106.69
C THR A 13 4.03 60.55 -105.30
N ARG A 14 3.79 61.75 -104.77
CA ARG A 14 3.14 61.96 -103.45
C ARG A 14 1.61 62.00 -103.50
N GLY A 15 0.99 62.49 -104.57
CA GLY A 15 -0.48 62.59 -104.67
C GLY A 15 -1.23 61.25 -104.77
N VAL A 16 -0.59 60.20 -105.31
CA VAL A 16 -1.20 58.85 -105.39
C VAL A 16 -1.06 58.10 -104.06
N ALA A 17 0.01 58.37 -103.30
CA ALA A 17 0.20 57.82 -101.97
C ALA A 17 -0.81 58.40 -100.96
N ASP A 18 -1.01 59.73 -100.96
CA ASP A 18 -2.01 60.40 -100.10
C ASP A 18 -3.45 60.00 -100.44
N LEU A 19 -3.80 59.84 -101.72
CA LEU A 19 -5.14 59.39 -102.12
C LEU A 19 -5.40 57.92 -101.71
N MET A 20 -4.37 57.06 -101.78
CA MET A 20 -4.47 55.69 -101.29
C MET A 20 -4.52 55.60 -99.77
N GLU A 21 -3.90 56.54 -99.05
CA GLU A 21 -3.93 56.61 -97.59
C GLU A 21 -5.29 57.08 -97.07
N VAL A 22 -5.88 58.11 -97.67
CA VAL A 22 -7.25 58.57 -97.35
C VAL A 22 -8.30 57.52 -97.70
N ALA A 23 -8.15 56.83 -98.83
CA ALA A 23 -9.04 55.71 -99.18
C ALA A 23 -8.90 54.54 -98.18
N ARG A 24 -7.69 54.19 -97.73
CA ARG A 24 -7.49 53.18 -96.68
C ARG A 24 -8.10 53.60 -95.34
N GLY A 25 -7.98 54.88 -94.96
CA GLY A 25 -8.62 55.43 -93.75
C GLY A 25 -10.14 55.30 -93.81
N ALA A 26 -10.78 55.76 -94.89
CA ALA A 26 -12.23 55.68 -95.06
C ALA A 26 -12.77 54.25 -95.13
N PHE A 27 -12.04 53.32 -95.74
CA PHE A 27 -12.41 51.90 -95.74
C PHE A 27 -12.23 51.26 -94.36
N ASN A 28 -11.16 51.57 -93.63
CA ASN A 28 -10.94 51.07 -92.28
C ASN A 28 -11.97 51.61 -91.29
N ASP A 29 -12.36 52.88 -91.40
CA ASP A 29 -13.40 53.50 -90.56
C ASP A 29 -14.81 52.97 -90.90
N GLY A 30 -15.09 52.74 -92.19
CA GLY A 30 -16.34 52.12 -92.64
C GLY A 30 -16.47 50.66 -92.16
N LEU A 31 -15.39 49.88 -92.26
CA LEU A 31 -15.34 48.50 -91.76
C LEU A 31 -15.35 48.44 -90.22
N GLY A 32 -14.73 49.40 -89.53
CA GLY A 32 -14.77 49.52 -88.08
C GLY A 32 -16.18 49.81 -87.54
N ASN A 33 -16.90 50.75 -88.17
CA ASN A 33 -18.29 51.04 -87.82
C ASN A 33 -19.23 49.88 -88.16
N PHE A 34 -19.02 49.20 -89.28
CA PHE A 34 -19.77 48.00 -89.63
C PHE A 34 -19.51 46.85 -88.64
N LYS A 35 -18.25 46.62 -88.25
CA LYS A 35 -17.87 45.68 -87.20
C LYS A 35 -18.55 46.03 -85.86
N GLY A 36 -18.56 47.30 -85.48
CA GLY A 36 -19.25 47.77 -84.26
C GLY A 36 -20.75 47.52 -84.28
N ILE A 37 -21.43 47.73 -85.41
CA ILE A 37 -22.87 47.43 -85.56
C ILE A 37 -23.12 45.91 -85.53
N VAL A 38 -22.26 45.11 -86.17
CA VAL A 38 -22.35 43.65 -86.12
C VAL A 38 -22.13 43.13 -84.70
N ASP A 39 -21.14 43.67 -83.98
CA ASP A 39 -20.85 43.29 -82.60
C ASP A 39 -21.99 43.73 -81.65
N ALA A 40 -22.55 44.94 -81.80
CA ALA A 40 -23.70 45.40 -81.03
C ALA A 40 -24.96 44.56 -81.30
N ARG A 41 -25.19 44.15 -82.55
CA ARG A 41 -26.31 43.27 -82.91
C ARG A 41 -26.10 41.85 -82.36
N ASN A 42 -24.87 41.33 -82.40
CA ASN A 42 -24.53 40.05 -81.79
C ASN A 42 -24.71 40.09 -80.27
N GLN A 43 -24.32 41.18 -79.61
CA GLN A 43 -24.52 41.38 -78.17
C GLN A 43 -26.01 41.47 -77.80
N LEU A 44 -26.83 42.22 -78.57
CA LEU A 44 -28.26 42.30 -78.33
C LEU A 44 -28.96 40.95 -78.56
N ASN A 45 -28.57 40.22 -79.59
CA ASN A 45 -29.08 38.87 -79.86
C ASN A 45 -28.71 37.90 -78.73
N GLN A 46 -27.46 37.98 -78.24
CA GLN A 46 -27.00 37.19 -77.10
C GLN A 46 -27.77 37.54 -75.83
N ALA A 47 -27.93 38.83 -75.51
CA ALA A 47 -28.67 39.29 -74.34
C ALA A 47 -30.15 38.88 -74.37
N ASN A 48 -30.80 38.98 -75.54
CA ASN A 48 -32.18 38.52 -75.72
C ASN A 48 -32.29 36.99 -75.57
N TRP A 49 -31.30 36.25 -76.08
CA TRP A 49 -31.24 34.79 -75.94
C TRP A 49 -31.04 34.38 -74.48
N ASP A 50 -30.13 35.03 -73.76
CA ASP A 50 -29.88 34.79 -72.33
C ASP A 50 -31.10 35.15 -71.47
N GLN A 51 -31.77 36.26 -71.76
CA GLN A 51 -33.02 36.64 -71.07
C GLN A 51 -34.14 35.63 -71.32
N GLN A 52 -34.30 35.15 -72.56
CA GLN A 52 -35.29 34.12 -72.88
C GLN A 52 -34.96 32.81 -72.18
N ARG A 53 -33.68 32.42 -72.15
CA ARG A 53 -33.20 31.25 -71.40
C ARG A 53 -33.49 31.36 -69.90
N ALA A 54 -33.27 32.53 -69.30
CA ALA A 54 -33.58 32.77 -67.90
C ALA A 54 -35.09 32.72 -67.61
N ASN A 55 -35.91 33.36 -68.46
CA ASN A 55 -37.37 33.34 -68.32
C ASN A 55 -37.94 31.92 -68.41
N ASN A 56 -37.47 31.11 -69.36
CA ASN A 56 -37.90 29.72 -69.52
C ASN A 56 -37.45 28.85 -68.34
N THR A 57 -36.21 29.05 -67.87
CA THR A 57 -35.69 28.34 -66.70
C THR A 57 -36.51 28.68 -65.45
N ASN A 58 -36.82 29.96 -65.20
CA ASN A 58 -37.65 30.38 -64.08
C ASN A 58 -39.07 29.82 -64.15
N ALA A 59 -39.70 29.84 -65.34
CA ALA A 59 -41.03 29.25 -65.52
C ALA A 59 -41.05 27.75 -65.21
N PHE A 60 -39.98 27.02 -65.57
CA PHE A 60 -39.81 25.63 -65.19
C PHE A 60 -39.69 25.48 -63.66
N LEU A 61 -38.84 26.28 -63.02
CA LEU A 61 -38.65 26.24 -61.56
C LEU A 61 -39.93 26.59 -60.79
N ASP A 62 -40.72 27.54 -61.27
CA ASP A 62 -42.01 27.90 -60.68
C ASP A 62 -43.01 26.75 -60.77
N ARG A 63 -43.03 26.02 -61.90
CA ARG A 63 -43.87 24.83 -62.05
C ARG A 63 -43.38 23.70 -61.15
N LEU A 64 -42.07 23.50 -61.03
CA LEU A 64 -41.45 22.54 -60.11
C LEU A 64 -41.77 22.86 -58.65
N ALA A 65 -41.89 24.14 -58.29
CA ALA A 65 -42.22 24.56 -56.92
C ALA A 65 -43.67 24.23 -56.50
N GLN A 66 -44.57 23.93 -57.44
CA GLN A 66 -45.99 23.65 -57.18
C GLN A 66 -46.22 22.26 -56.55
N TYR A 67 -45.32 21.30 -56.75
CA TYR A 67 -45.42 19.97 -56.13
C TYR A 67 -45.19 20.04 -54.63
N LYS A 68 -46.15 19.56 -53.84
CA LYS A 68 -46.17 19.71 -52.38
C LYS A 68 -45.66 18.48 -51.66
N THR A 69 -45.67 17.31 -52.30
CA THR A 69 -45.15 16.05 -51.75
C THR A 69 -44.14 15.37 -52.68
N PRO A 70 -43.23 14.53 -52.16
CA PRO A 70 -42.32 13.73 -52.97
C PRO A 70 -43.05 12.81 -53.95
N GLU A 71 -44.22 12.28 -53.57
CA GLU A 71 -45.02 11.38 -54.40
C GLU A 71 -45.62 12.12 -55.60
N GLU A 72 -46.10 13.34 -55.40
CA GLU A 72 -46.57 14.21 -56.50
C GLU A 72 -45.43 14.52 -57.47
N LEU A 73 -44.24 14.83 -56.95
CA LEU A 73 -43.06 15.11 -57.77
C LEU A 73 -42.59 13.86 -58.54
N ALA A 74 -42.53 12.70 -57.89
CA ALA A 74 -42.16 11.43 -58.51
C ALA A 74 -43.19 10.99 -59.56
N ALA A 75 -44.48 11.20 -59.30
CA ALA A 75 -45.53 10.93 -60.28
C ALA A 75 -45.40 11.83 -61.51
N ALA A 76 -45.08 13.12 -61.34
CA ALA A 76 -44.83 14.05 -62.45
C ALA A 76 -43.55 13.73 -63.24
N GLN A 77 -42.54 13.13 -62.60
CA GLN A 77 -41.37 12.60 -63.29
C GLN A 77 -41.71 11.35 -64.10
N ALA A 78 -42.43 10.40 -63.48
CA ALA A 78 -42.78 9.11 -64.09
C ALA A 78 -43.79 9.25 -65.25
N SER A 79 -44.72 10.20 -65.13
CA SER A 79 -45.68 10.52 -66.21
C SER A 79 -45.03 11.21 -67.41
N GLY A 80 -43.78 11.65 -67.27
CA GLY A 80 -43.08 12.42 -68.28
C GLY A 80 -43.49 13.90 -68.32
N GLU A 81 -44.31 14.40 -67.39
CA GLU A 81 -44.74 15.82 -67.36
C GLU A 81 -43.54 16.76 -67.29
N LEU A 82 -42.56 16.50 -66.41
CA LEU A 82 -41.36 17.33 -66.32
C LEU A 82 -40.47 17.21 -67.57
N GLN A 83 -40.45 16.04 -68.21
CA GLN A 83 -39.71 15.86 -69.46
C GLN A 83 -40.37 16.61 -70.61
N ALA A 84 -41.70 16.56 -70.72
CA ALA A 84 -42.47 17.33 -71.70
C ALA A 84 -42.29 18.83 -71.49
N LEU A 85 -42.28 19.29 -70.23
CA LEU A 85 -42.02 20.69 -69.90
C LEU A 85 -40.61 21.13 -70.29
N ARG A 86 -39.58 20.29 -70.09
CA ARG A 86 -38.23 20.56 -70.59
C ARG A 86 -38.18 20.63 -72.12
N GLN A 87 -38.87 19.72 -72.80
CA GLN A 87 -38.93 19.70 -74.27
C GLN A 87 -39.65 20.92 -74.84
N GLN A 88 -40.69 21.42 -74.16
CA GLN A 88 -41.44 22.62 -74.56
C GLN A 88 -40.54 23.86 -74.69
N TYR A 89 -39.55 24.01 -73.81
CA TYR A 89 -38.60 25.14 -73.85
C TYR A 89 -37.35 24.87 -74.70
N GLY A 90 -37.18 23.62 -75.18
CA GLY A 90 -36.09 23.23 -76.08
C GLY A 90 -34.70 23.49 -75.51
N GLY A 91 -33.77 23.93 -76.37
CA GLY A 91 -32.39 24.27 -75.99
C GLY A 91 -32.23 25.62 -75.28
N GLN A 92 -33.30 26.38 -75.08
CA GLN A 92 -33.29 27.69 -74.44
C GLN A 92 -33.61 27.60 -72.94
N VAL A 93 -32.94 26.69 -72.23
CA VAL A 93 -32.99 26.55 -70.77
C VAL A 93 -31.61 26.27 -70.20
N ASP A 94 -31.43 26.50 -68.91
CA ASP A 94 -30.29 25.93 -68.19
C ASP A 94 -30.60 24.51 -67.71
N ALA A 95 -30.18 23.53 -68.51
CA ALA A 95 -30.41 22.12 -68.20
C ALA A 95 -29.71 21.65 -66.91
N THR A 96 -28.61 22.29 -66.51
CA THR A 96 -27.92 21.96 -65.26
C THR A 96 -28.70 22.50 -64.08
N ALA A 97 -29.08 23.78 -64.11
CA ALA A 97 -29.89 24.40 -63.06
C ALA A 97 -31.23 23.68 -62.84
N ILE A 98 -31.88 23.22 -63.91
CA ILE A 98 -33.12 22.45 -63.84
C ILE A 98 -32.90 21.08 -63.15
N ARG A 99 -31.87 20.33 -63.55
CA ARG A 99 -31.57 19.03 -62.93
C ARG A 99 -31.22 19.17 -61.45
N ASP A 100 -30.42 20.17 -61.11
CA ASP A 100 -30.05 20.45 -59.72
C ASP A 100 -31.28 20.86 -58.90
N ALA A 101 -32.18 21.67 -59.47
CA ALA A 101 -33.41 22.04 -58.79
C ALA A 101 -34.38 20.86 -58.61
N GLU A 102 -34.51 19.95 -59.59
CA GLU A 102 -35.30 18.73 -59.47
C GLU A 102 -34.80 17.84 -58.33
N ALA A 103 -33.48 17.59 -58.27
CA ALA A 103 -32.86 16.81 -57.20
C ALA A 103 -33.05 17.49 -55.82
N ASN A 104 -32.73 18.78 -55.73
CA ASN A 104 -32.87 19.53 -54.49
C ASN A 104 -34.32 19.62 -54.01
N ARG A 105 -35.30 19.70 -54.91
CA ARG A 105 -36.71 19.76 -54.55
C ARG A 105 -37.17 18.47 -53.89
N ALA A 106 -36.78 17.32 -54.42
CA ALA A 106 -37.08 16.03 -53.82
C ALA A 106 -36.52 15.96 -52.38
N ASP A 107 -35.26 16.35 -52.18
CA ASP A 107 -34.62 16.38 -50.86
C ASP A 107 -35.31 17.34 -49.89
N VAL A 108 -35.67 18.54 -50.34
CA VAL A 108 -36.38 19.52 -49.51
C VAL A 108 -37.76 19.01 -49.09
N LEU A 109 -38.50 18.34 -49.99
CA LEU A 109 -39.81 17.78 -49.68
C LEU A 109 -39.70 16.60 -48.70
N MET A 110 -38.72 15.70 -48.88
CA MET A 110 -38.46 14.62 -47.94
C MET A 110 -38.10 15.15 -46.54
N LYS A 111 -37.20 16.14 -46.46
CA LYS A 111 -36.84 16.79 -45.18
C LYS A 111 -38.05 17.44 -44.51
N ARG A 112 -38.95 18.05 -45.29
CA ARG A 112 -40.18 18.66 -44.76
C ARG A 112 -41.13 17.60 -44.16
N ILE A 113 -41.33 16.47 -44.83
CA ILE A 113 -42.17 15.38 -44.32
C ILE A 113 -41.55 14.79 -43.04
N ALA A 114 -40.24 14.54 -43.04
CA ALA A 114 -39.55 14.07 -41.85
C ALA A 114 -39.74 15.04 -40.67
N ALA A 115 -39.59 16.35 -40.90
CA ALA A 115 -39.82 17.37 -39.88
C ALA A 115 -41.30 17.45 -39.42
N GLN A 116 -42.26 17.24 -40.32
CA GLN A 116 -43.69 17.20 -39.99
C GLN A 116 -44.05 15.97 -39.15
N ASN A 117 -43.52 14.80 -39.52
CA ASN A 117 -43.70 13.57 -38.75
C ASN A 117 -43.05 13.72 -37.37
N GLN A 118 -41.81 14.20 -37.31
CA GLN A 118 -41.12 14.48 -36.05
C GLN A 118 -41.91 15.45 -35.17
N TYR A 119 -42.49 16.52 -35.74
CA TYR A 119 -43.34 17.43 -34.98
C TYR A 119 -44.63 16.75 -34.47
N GLY A 120 -45.22 15.86 -35.28
CA GLY A 120 -46.36 15.04 -34.89
C GLY A 120 -46.02 14.14 -33.70
N ASP A 121 -44.90 13.42 -33.78
CA ASP A 121 -44.39 12.54 -32.73
C ASP A 121 -44.04 13.33 -31.46
N ASP A 122 -43.36 14.47 -31.59
CA ASP A 122 -43.01 15.35 -30.47
C ASP A 122 -44.27 15.90 -29.77
N LYS A 123 -45.32 16.21 -30.54
CA LYS A 123 -46.60 16.65 -30.00
C LYS A 123 -47.28 15.52 -29.23
N ILE A 124 -47.35 14.31 -29.81
CA ILE A 124 -47.90 13.12 -29.13
C ILE A 124 -47.13 12.84 -27.83
N ASN A 125 -45.80 12.89 -27.87
CA ASN A 125 -44.93 12.69 -26.71
C ASN A 125 -45.12 13.75 -25.63
N ARG A 126 -45.29 15.01 -26.01
CA ARG A 126 -45.55 16.11 -25.07
C ARG A 126 -46.93 15.96 -24.42
N ASP A 127 -47.93 15.57 -25.19
CA ASP A 127 -49.30 15.37 -24.71
C ASP A 127 -49.39 14.11 -23.80
N ALA A 128 -48.56 13.08 -24.05
CA ALA A 128 -48.47 11.87 -23.23
C ALA A 128 -47.63 12.04 -21.94
N ARG A 129 -46.69 13.00 -21.90
CA ARG A 129 -45.79 13.22 -20.75
C ARG A 129 -46.50 13.36 -19.38
N PRO A 130 -47.54 14.19 -19.20
CA PRO A 130 -48.21 14.32 -17.91
C PRO A 130 -48.89 13.01 -17.46
N LEU A 131 -49.40 12.21 -18.42
CA LEU A 131 -49.96 10.89 -18.12
C LEU A 131 -48.87 9.93 -17.64
N MET A 132 -47.69 9.98 -18.25
CA MET A 132 -46.53 9.19 -17.84
C MET A 132 -46.02 9.58 -16.45
N GLU A 133 -45.93 10.87 -16.15
CA GLU A 133 -45.56 11.37 -14.82
C GLU A 133 -46.58 10.93 -13.75
N GLN A 134 -47.87 10.99 -14.08
CA GLN A 134 -48.93 10.51 -13.19
C GLN A 134 -48.84 9.00 -12.96
N TYR A 135 -48.61 8.21 -14.01
CA TYR A 135 -48.39 6.77 -13.91
C TYR A 135 -47.17 6.42 -13.06
N GLN A 136 -46.03 7.08 -13.29
CA GLN A 136 -44.81 6.91 -12.49
C GLN A 136 -45.03 7.30 -11.03
N GLY A 137 -45.78 8.38 -10.77
CA GLY A 137 -46.19 8.78 -9.42
C GLY A 137 -47.03 7.71 -8.70
N MET A 138 -47.96 7.07 -9.39
CA MET A 138 -48.75 5.96 -8.82
C MET A 138 -47.88 4.73 -8.50
N LEU A 139 -46.91 4.41 -9.35
CA LEU A 139 -45.94 3.35 -9.09
C LEU A 139 -45.05 3.67 -7.88
N ALA A 140 -44.55 4.90 -7.79
CA ALA A 140 -43.72 5.35 -6.66
C ALA A 140 -44.47 5.31 -5.32
N GLN A 141 -45.79 5.51 -5.33
CA GLN A 141 -46.66 5.38 -4.17
C GLN A 141 -47.04 3.93 -3.82
N GLY A 142 -46.55 2.94 -4.57
CA GLY A 142 -46.86 1.52 -4.36
C GLY A 142 -48.26 1.10 -4.81
N ASN A 143 -49.01 1.95 -5.51
CA ASN A 143 -50.36 1.65 -6.00
C ASN A 143 -50.31 0.94 -7.37
N ALA A 144 -49.75 -0.27 -7.40
CA ALA A 144 -49.55 -1.03 -8.64
C ALA A 144 -50.87 -1.35 -9.37
N THR A 145 -51.93 -1.68 -8.63
CA THR A 145 -53.26 -1.97 -9.20
C THR A 145 -53.90 -0.73 -9.82
N GLY A 146 -53.79 0.43 -9.16
CA GLY A 146 -54.26 1.70 -9.70
C GLY A 146 -53.47 2.14 -10.94
N ALA A 147 -52.14 1.97 -10.92
CA ALA A 147 -51.28 2.25 -12.06
C ALA A 147 -51.63 1.36 -13.27
N ALA A 148 -51.87 0.06 -13.05
CA ALA A 148 -52.26 -0.86 -14.12
C ALA A 148 -53.61 -0.48 -14.75
N LYS A 149 -54.60 -0.09 -13.94
CA LYS A 149 -55.89 0.41 -14.44
C LYS A 149 -55.73 1.73 -15.19
N PHE A 150 -54.96 2.67 -14.66
CA PHE A 150 -54.68 3.95 -15.31
C PHE A 150 -54.03 3.76 -16.69
N LEU A 151 -53.09 2.83 -16.82
CA LEU A 151 -52.47 2.50 -18.10
C LEU A 151 -53.47 1.86 -19.06
N ALA A 152 -54.35 0.97 -18.59
CA ALA A 152 -55.38 0.36 -19.41
C ALA A 152 -56.39 1.40 -19.95
N ASP A 153 -56.78 2.37 -19.11
CA ASP A 153 -57.73 3.42 -19.47
C ASP A 153 -57.11 4.47 -20.43
N ASN A 154 -55.78 4.61 -20.46
CA ASN A 154 -55.06 5.60 -21.28
C ASN A 154 -54.14 4.97 -22.36
N ARG A 155 -54.36 3.69 -22.68
CA ARG A 155 -53.43 2.86 -23.46
C ARG A 155 -53.12 3.40 -24.85
N LEU A 156 -54.11 3.94 -25.56
CA LEU A 156 -53.94 4.50 -26.92
C LEU A 156 -52.91 5.64 -26.96
N SER A 157 -52.90 6.51 -25.94
CA SER A 157 -52.00 7.67 -25.87
C SER A 157 -50.56 7.30 -25.44
N VAL A 158 -50.37 6.12 -24.84
CA VAL A 158 -49.08 5.67 -24.28
C VAL A 158 -48.38 4.67 -25.20
N ASP A 159 -49.12 3.82 -25.93
CA ASP A 159 -48.56 2.91 -26.94
C ASP A 159 -48.03 3.69 -28.17
N GLU A 160 -48.67 4.80 -28.57
CA GLU A 160 -48.25 5.62 -29.72
C GLU A 160 -46.99 6.49 -29.47
N SER A 161 -46.60 6.72 -28.21
CA SER A 161 -45.48 7.60 -27.84
C SER A 161 -44.13 6.90 -27.66
N GLY A 162 -44.05 5.57 -27.82
CA GLY A 162 -42.83 4.80 -27.53
C GLY A 162 -42.42 4.77 -26.04
N ALA A 163 -43.15 5.46 -25.18
CA ALA A 163 -42.84 5.68 -23.77
C ALA A 163 -42.83 4.37 -22.93
N LEU A 164 -43.58 3.36 -23.37
CA LEU A 164 -43.54 2.00 -22.79
C LEU A 164 -42.18 1.32 -23.01
N GLN A 165 -41.52 1.55 -24.14
CA GLN A 165 -40.22 0.97 -24.44
C GLN A 165 -39.12 1.65 -23.60
N ASP A 166 -39.22 2.96 -23.39
CA ASP A 166 -38.32 3.71 -22.50
C ASP A 166 -38.46 3.29 -21.04
N LEU A 167 -39.68 3.07 -20.55
CA LEU A 167 -39.93 2.50 -19.22
C LEU A 167 -39.29 1.11 -19.06
N GLN A 168 -39.42 0.24 -20.06
CA GLN A 168 -38.80 -1.09 -20.04
C GLN A 168 -37.26 -0.99 -20.04
N ASN A 169 -36.68 -0.05 -20.78
CA ASN A 169 -35.23 0.18 -20.82
C ASN A 169 -34.71 0.75 -19.49
N LEU A 170 -35.45 1.66 -18.86
CA LEU A 170 -35.14 2.17 -17.52
C LEU A 170 -35.18 1.07 -16.48
N GLN A 171 -36.22 0.22 -16.49
CA GLN A 171 -36.31 -0.94 -15.58
C GLN A 171 -35.16 -1.93 -15.77
N LYS A 172 -34.78 -2.24 -17.02
CA LYS A 172 -33.62 -3.10 -17.31
C LYS A 172 -32.31 -2.49 -16.81
N THR A 173 -32.15 -1.19 -16.97
CA THR A 173 -30.95 -0.46 -16.51
C THR A 173 -30.87 -0.47 -14.99
N GLN A 174 -31.96 -0.17 -14.29
CA GLN A 174 -32.03 -0.23 -12.83
C GLN A 174 -31.72 -1.64 -12.30
N PHE A 175 -32.36 -2.66 -12.88
CA PHE A 175 -32.11 -4.05 -12.50
C PHE A 175 -30.64 -4.48 -12.75
N SER A 176 -30.04 -4.07 -13.86
CA SER A 176 -28.62 -4.33 -14.14
C SER A 176 -27.70 -3.64 -13.13
N GLN A 177 -28.02 -2.40 -12.73
CA GLN A 177 -27.24 -1.68 -11.70
C GLN A 177 -27.38 -2.33 -10.33
N ASP A 178 -28.58 -2.79 -9.95
CA ASP A 178 -28.82 -3.49 -8.70
C ASP A 178 -28.08 -4.83 -8.65
N ILE A 179 -28.05 -5.58 -9.76
CA ILE A 179 -27.22 -6.79 -9.89
C ILE A 179 -25.75 -6.46 -9.72
N GLN A 180 -25.24 -5.41 -10.39
CA GLN A 180 -23.83 -5.02 -10.27
C GLN A 180 -23.46 -4.63 -8.83
N ARG A 181 -24.31 -3.86 -8.15
CA ARG A 181 -24.13 -3.51 -6.73
C ARG A 181 -24.17 -4.73 -5.82
N SER A 182 -25.10 -5.65 -6.07
CA SER A 182 -25.20 -6.91 -5.34
C SER A 182 -23.94 -7.77 -5.53
N ASN A 183 -23.47 -7.91 -6.77
CA ASN A 183 -22.26 -8.67 -7.09
C ASN A 183 -21.00 -8.03 -6.46
N LEU A 184 -20.89 -6.70 -6.48
CA LEU A 184 -19.79 -6.00 -5.83
C LEU A 184 -19.81 -6.22 -4.31
N ALA A 185 -20.97 -6.08 -3.67
CA ALA A 185 -21.12 -6.33 -2.24
C ALA A 185 -20.82 -7.79 -1.85
N LEU A 186 -21.16 -8.76 -2.71
CA LEU A 186 -20.78 -10.16 -2.52
C LEU A 186 -19.27 -10.38 -2.67
N SER A 187 -18.63 -9.71 -3.65
CA SER A 187 -17.19 -9.75 -3.84
C SER A 187 -16.45 -9.17 -2.63
N GLU A 188 -16.84 -7.98 -2.16
CA GLU A 188 -16.24 -7.34 -0.99
C GLU A 188 -16.35 -8.22 0.27
N ARG A 189 -17.49 -8.89 0.46
CA ARG A 189 -17.66 -9.87 1.56
C ARG A 189 -16.83 -11.13 1.37
N ALA A 190 -16.55 -11.55 0.15
CA ALA A 190 -15.64 -12.66 -0.11
C ALA A 190 -14.19 -12.26 0.21
N ASP A 191 -13.77 -11.07 -0.22
CA ASP A 191 -12.43 -10.53 0.04
C ASP A 191 -12.19 -10.31 1.54
N GLN A 192 -13.16 -9.76 2.27
CA GLN A 192 -13.08 -9.62 3.73
C GLN A 192 -12.91 -10.97 4.43
N ARG A 193 -13.68 -12.00 4.02
CA ARG A 193 -13.52 -13.35 4.58
C ARG A 193 -12.16 -13.96 4.25
N ALA A 194 -11.67 -13.75 3.03
CA ALA A 194 -10.35 -14.22 2.63
C ALA A 194 -9.24 -13.53 3.44
N GLN A 195 -9.38 -12.23 3.71
CA GLN A 195 -8.44 -11.48 4.53
C GLN A 195 -8.45 -11.95 5.99
N THR A 196 -9.63 -12.11 6.60
CA THR A 196 -9.73 -12.67 7.97
C THR A 196 -9.13 -14.07 8.05
N GLN A 197 -9.41 -14.95 7.08
CA GLN A 197 -8.79 -16.28 7.03
C GLN A 197 -7.27 -16.23 6.88
N PHE A 198 -6.76 -15.29 6.08
CA PHE A 198 -5.32 -15.09 5.93
C PHE A 198 -4.68 -14.63 7.25
N ASP A 199 -5.28 -13.65 7.92
CA ASP A 199 -4.81 -13.12 9.20
C ASP A 199 -4.84 -14.19 10.29
N ASP A 200 -5.91 -14.99 10.36
CA ASP A 200 -6.03 -16.12 11.30
C ASP A 200 -4.95 -17.18 11.03
N ASN A 201 -4.73 -17.57 9.76
CA ASN A 201 -3.71 -18.53 9.37
C ASN A 201 -2.28 -18.01 9.64
N MET A 202 -2.05 -16.72 9.40
CA MET A 202 -0.76 -16.08 9.68
C MET A 202 -0.50 -16.04 11.19
N ASN A 203 -1.49 -15.65 11.98
CA ASN A 203 -1.41 -15.65 13.45
C ASN A 203 -1.16 -17.07 13.98
N GLU A 204 -1.86 -18.09 13.47
CA GLU A 204 -1.61 -19.49 13.83
C GLU A 204 -0.17 -19.91 13.51
N THR A 205 0.35 -19.52 12.35
CA THR A 205 1.75 -19.82 11.95
C THR A 205 2.75 -19.13 12.87
N LEU A 206 2.51 -17.86 13.22
CA LEU A 206 3.36 -17.11 14.14
C LEU A 206 3.35 -17.72 15.54
N GLN A 207 2.19 -18.13 16.05
CA GLN A 207 2.09 -18.80 17.34
C GLN A 207 2.82 -20.15 17.36
N LYS A 208 2.71 -20.97 16.30
CA LYS A 208 3.49 -22.22 16.17
C LYS A 208 5.00 -21.96 16.19
N ARG A 209 5.48 -20.94 15.47
CA ARG A 209 6.90 -20.56 15.48
C ARG A 209 7.35 -20.04 16.84
N ALA A 210 6.53 -19.22 17.50
CA ALA A 210 6.80 -18.73 18.83
C ALA A 210 6.95 -19.89 19.82
N VAL A 211 6.03 -20.87 19.79
CA VAL A 211 6.12 -22.08 20.62
C VAL A 211 7.46 -22.77 20.47
N LEU A 212 7.94 -23.00 19.23
CA LEU A 212 9.24 -23.64 19.00
C LEU A 212 10.40 -22.88 19.65
N GLY A 213 10.41 -21.55 19.50
CA GLY A 213 11.41 -20.69 20.13
C GLY A 213 11.35 -20.73 21.66
N GLY A 214 10.14 -20.67 22.22
CA GLY A 214 9.91 -20.74 23.66
C GLY A 214 10.29 -22.10 24.27
N VAL A 215 10.02 -23.20 23.56
CA VAL A 215 10.42 -24.54 23.99
C VAL A 215 11.94 -24.65 24.04
N GLN A 216 12.64 -24.23 22.99
CA GLN A 216 14.10 -24.32 22.92
C GLN A 216 14.79 -23.44 23.97
N SER A 217 14.30 -22.20 24.19
CA SER A 217 14.84 -21.30 25.21
C SER A 217 14.64 -21.85 26.62
N SER A 218 13.43 -22.37 26.91
CA SER A 218 13.11 -22.97 28.21
C SER A 218 13.95 -24.19 28.50
N LEU A 219 14.26 -25.00 27.49
CA LEU A 219 15.11 -26.19 27.63
C LEU A 219 16.57 -25.83 27.92
N SER A 220 17.13 -24.82 27.22
CA SER A 220 18.55 -24.48 27.27
C SER A 220 19.07 -23.98 28.62
N GLY A 221 18.19 -23.44 29.47
CA GLY A 221 18.58 -22.91 30.77
C GLY A 221 18.20 -23.78 31.96
N SER A 222 17.49 -24.90 31.74
CA SER A 222 16.78 -25.59 32.81
C SER A 222 17.55 -26.76 33.40
N ALA A 223 17.44 -26.92 34.73
CA ALA A 223 18.14 -27.95 35.46
C ALA A 223 17.52 -29.36 35.29
N ASN A 224 16.21 -29.41 35.05
CA ASN A 224 15.40 -30.62 34.90
C ASN A 224 14.12 -30.31 34.08
N LEU A 225 13.34 -31.33 33.75
CA LEU A 225 12.13 -31.20 32.92
C LEU A 225 11.06 -30.35 33.61
N ALA A 226 10.90 -30.50 34.93
CA ALA A 226 9.90 -29.75 35.70
C ALA A 226 10.18 -28.23 35.64
N ASP A 227 11.43 -27.82 35.80
CA ASP A 227 11.86 -26.42 35.66
C ASP A 227 11.64 -25.92 34.22
N ALA A 228 11.99 -26.72 33.20
CA ALA A 228 11.78 -26.38 31.80
C ALA A 228 10.28 -26.15 31.48
N LYS A 229 9.39 -27.02 31.98
CA LYS A 229 7.93 -26.86 31.86
C LYS A 229 7.42 -25.62 32.57
N GLY A 230 7.94 -25.33 33.77
CA GLY A 230 7.60 -24.13 34.54
C GLY A 230 7.96 -22.85 33.79
N ARG A 231 9.20 -22.78 33.27
CA ARG A 231 9.68 -21.66 32.46
C ARG A 231 8.91 -21.47 31.17
N PHE A 232 8.65 -22.56 30.44
CA PHE A 232 7.84 -22.50 29.22
C PHE A 232 6.42 -21.99 29.52
N SER A 233 5.79 -22.48 30.59
CA SER A 233 4.45 -22.05 30.98
C SER A 233 4.39 -20.57 31.36
N GLN A 234 5.40 -20.07 32.08
CA GLN A 234 5.52 -18.65 32.40
C GLN A 234 5.73 -17.82 31.13
N TRP A 235 6.69 -18.20 30.27
CA TRP A 235 6.96 -17.52 29.01
C TRP A 235 5.73 -17.50 28.09
N ALA A 236 4.99 -18.62 28.00
CA ALA A 236 3.78 -18.73 27.21
C ALA A 236 2.67 -17.79 27.71
N LYS A 237 2.55 -17.63 29.04
CA LYS A 237 1.63 -16.66 29.66
C LYS A 237 2.03 -15.22 29.34
N GLU A 238 3.31 -14.88 29.45
CA GLU A 238 3.84 -13.55 29.13
C GLU A 238 3.64 -13.19 27.64
N ASN A 239 3.64 -14.20 26.76
CA ASN A 239 3.45 -14.03 25.32
C ASN A 239 1.99 -14.27 24.86
N ASN A 240 1.04 -14.40 25.79
CA ASN A 240 -0.39 -14.61 25.52
C ASN A 240 -0.66 -15.74 24.50
N LEU A 241 0.06 -16.86 24.60
CA LEU A 241 -0.17 -18.00 23.73
C LEU A 241 -1.53 -18.66 24.02
N ARG A 242 -2.21 -19.11 22.97
CA ARG A 242 -3.45 -19.89 23.13
C ARG A 242 -3.18 -21.21 23.85
N ALA A 243 -4.17 -21.68 24.63
CA ALA A 243 -4.03 -22.87 25.48
C ALA A 243 -3.68 -24.16 24.72
N ASP A 244 -4.19 -24.32 23.49
CA ASP A 244 -3.85 -25.44 22.61
C ASP A 244 -2.38 -25.42 22.18
N HIS A 245 -1.84 -24.24 21.86
CA HIS A 245 -0.42 -24.05 21.56
C HIS A 245 0.47 -24.26 22.80
N VAL A 246 0.03 -23.86 23.98
CA VAL A 246 0.75 -24.17 25.25
C VAL A 246 0.81 -25.68 25.47
N THR A 247 -0.30 -26.39 25.28
CA THR A 247 -0.37 -27.84 25.44
C THR A 247 0.56 -28.56 24.44
N ALA A 248 0.51 -28.16 23.16
CA ALA A 248 1.40 -28.69 22.13
C ALA A 248 2.88 -28.42 22.45
N GLY A 249 3.20 -27.21 22.91
CA GLY A 249 4.55 -26.82 23.30
C GLY A 249 5.09 -27.64 24.48
N LEU A 250 4.27 -27.88 25.52
CA LEU A 250 4.65 -28.72 26.66
C LEU A 250 4.91 -30.18 26.26
N SER A 251 4.09 -30.71 25.36
CA SER A 251 4.30 -32.06 24.80
C SER A 251 5.60 -32.13 24.00
N GLN A 252 5.86 -31.15 23.13
CA GLN A 252 7.08 -31.09 22.33
C GLN A 252 8.33 -30.90 23.20
N LEU A 253 8.24 -30.06 24.24
CA LEU A 253 9.31 -29.86 25.21
C LEU A 253 9.66 -31.18 25.91
N THR A 254 8.66 -31.94 26.32
CA THR A 254 8.85 -33.26 26.95
C THR A 254 9.56 -34.22 25.98
N GLN A 255 9.10 -34.29 24.73
CA GLN A 255 9.73 -35.12 23.70
C GLN A 255 11.20 -34.73 23.47
N LEU A 256 11.48 -33.45 23.24
CA LEU A 256 12.84 -32.95 23.00
C LEU A 256 13.75 -33.17 24.22
N TYR A 257 13.23 -32.99 25.43
CA TYR A 257 13.97 -33.29 26.64
C TYR A 257 14.35 -34.77 26.72
N THR A 258 13.39 -35.67 26.45
CA THR A 258 13.63 -37.11 26.43
C THR A 258 14.62 -37.49 25.33
N ASP A 259 14.51 -36.91 24.15
CA ASP A 259 15.45 -37.16 23.05
C ASP A 259 16.88 -36.69 23.38
N GLN A 260 17.04 -35.54 24.05
CA GLN A 260 18.35 -34.99 24.44
C GLN A 260 18.98 -35.75 25.61
N THR A 261 18.19 -36.14 26.60
CA THR A 261 18.70 -36.68 27.87
C THR A 261 18.62 -38.20 27.94
N GLY A 262 17.77 -38.83 27.12
CA GLY A 262 17.43 -40.25 27.22
C GLY A 262 16.58 -40.61 28.45
N LEU A 263 15.98 -39.63 29.12
CA LEU A 263 15.18 -39.80 30.34
C LEU A 263 13.70 -39.50 30.07
N THR A 264 12.82 -40.36 30.59
CA THR A 264 11.39 -40.04 30.66
C THR A 264 11.10 -39.03 31.77
N GLU A 265 9.89 -38.49 31.80
CA GLU A 265 9.45 -37.56 32.86
C GLU A 265 9.53 -38.21 34.26
N GLU A 266 9.12 -39.46 34.39
CA GLU A 266 9.18 -40.20 35.65
C GLU A 266 10.62 -40.46 36.08
N GLN A 267 11.51 -40.76 35.12
CA GLN A 267 12.93 -40.98 35.37
C GLN A 267 13.61 -39.68 35.82
N ASP A 268 13.33 -38.54 35.18
CA ASP A 268 13.88 -37.25 35.60
C ASP A 268 13.35 -36.81 36.97
N ALA A 269 12.07 -37.05 37.26
CA ALA A 269 11.49 -36.83 38.59
C ALA A 269 12.18 -37.70 39.65
N ALA A 270 12.47 -38.97 39.36
CA ALA A 270 13.20 -39.86 40.25
C ALA A 270 14.66 -39.41 40.47
N VAL A 271 15.34 -38.94 39.42
CA VAL A 271 16.69 -38.34 39.54
C VAL A 271 16.64 -37.10 40.44
N SER A 272 15.68 -36.20 40.20
CA SER A 272 15.53 -34.98 40.99
C SER A 272 15.24 -35.29 42.46
N ALA A 273 14.37 -36.26 42.75
CA ALA A 273 14.08 -36.70 44.11
C ALA A 273 15.31 -37.33 44.79
N TYR A 274 16.12 -38.10 44.06
CA TYR A 274 17.36 -38.70 44.57
C TYR A 274 18.41 -37.64 44.95
N VAL A 275 18.51 -36.57 44.16
CA VAL A 275 19.54 -35.52 44.33
C VAL A 275 19.12 -34.44 45.34
N ALA A 276 17.81 -34.27 45.57
CA ALA A 276 17.25 -33.22 46.43
C ALA A 276 17.88 -33.11 47.84
N PRO A 277 18.21 -34.20 48.57
CA PRO A 277 18.87 -34.08 49.87
C PRO A 277 20.26 -33.42 49.80
N TYR A 278 21.01 -33.68 48.73
CA TYR A 278 22.35 -33.11 48.52
C TYR A 278 22.28 -31.64 48.13
N GLU A 279 21.33 -31.27 47.27
CA GLU A 279 21.04 -29.88 46.93
C GLU A 279 20.60 -29.08 48.16
N LYS A 280 19.77 -29.67 49.02
CA LYS A 280 19.36 -29.05 50.29
C LYS A 280 20.56 -28.82 51.21
N ALA A 281 21.48 -29.77 51.30
CA ALA A 281 22.70 -29.62 52.09
C ALA A 281 23.62 -28.53 51.54
N ALA A 282 23.79 -28.46 50.22
CA ALA A 282 24.54 -27.40 49.55
C ALA A 282 23.93 -26.01 49.83
N LYS A 283 22.60 -25.88 49.68
CA LYS A 283 21.90 -24.63 49.94
C LYS A 283 22.00 -24.19 51.40
N LEU A 284 21.88 -25.12 52.36
CA LEU A 284 22.04 -24.80 53.78
C LEU A 284 23.45 -24.27 54.07
N ALA A 285 24.48 -24.88 53.48
CA ALA A 285 25.85 -24.39 53.61
C ALA A 285 26.00 -22.99 52.99
N GLU A 286 25.39 -22.71 51.84
CA GLU A 286 25.39 -21.36 51.24
C GLU A 286 24.68 -20.32 52.11
N GLU A 287 23.53 -20.67 52.68
CA GLU A 287 22.80 -19.81 53.61
C GLU A 287 23.65 -19.50 54.86
N GLN A 288 24.32 -20.50 55.42
CA GLN A 288 25.28 -20.31 56.51
C GLN A 288 26.44 -19.39 56.09
N ALA A 289 27.00 -19.59 54.89
CA ALA A 289 28.07 -18.74 54.36
C ALA A 289 27.60 -17.29 54.15
N SER A 290 26.34 -17.09 53.74
CA SER A 290 25.74 -15.77 53.56
C SER A 290 25.54 -14.99 54.88
N GLY A 291 25.49 -15.70 56.01
CA GLY A 291 25.46 -15.10 57.34
C GLY A 291 26.71 -14.29 57.68
N PHE A 292 27.85 -14.59 57.03
CA PHE A 292 29.11 -13.86 57.20
C PHE A 292 29.16 -12.62 56.29
N LYS A 293 28.29 -11.64 56.55
CA LYS A 293 28.10 -10.45 55.71
C LYS A 293 29.42 -9.78 55.29
N ALA A 294 30.36 -9.65 56.22
CA ALA A 294 31.69 -9.06 56.01
C ALA A 294 32.46 -9.69 54.82
N PHE A 295 32.34 -11.00 54.61
CA PHE A 295 33.10 -11.74 53.59
C PHE A 295 32.31 -12.04 52.32
N THR A 296 31.03 -11.67 52.30
CA THR A 296 30.14 -11.84 51.13
C THR A 296 30.19 -10.65 50.17
N ASN A 297 30.61 -9.47 50.63
CA ASN A 297 30.76 -8.29 49.78
C ASN A 297 31.88 -8.52 48.73
N PRO A 298 31.58 -8.45 47.42
CA PRO A 298 32.58 -8.66 46.36
C PRO A 298 33.80 -7.73 46.45
N GLU A 299 33.61 -6.49 46.91
CA GLU A 299 34.70 -5.52 47.07
C GLU A 299 35.65 -5.92 48.20
N VAL A 300 35.11 -6.41 49.31
CA VAL A 300 35.90 -6.82 50.48
C VAL A 300 36.55 -8.17 50.23
N LYS A 301 35.83 -9.12 49.60
CA LYS A 301 36.33 -10.47 49.30
C LYS A 301 37.59 -10.47 48.43
N ASN A 302 37.67 -9.56 47.47
CA ASN A 302 38.81 -9.45 46.55
C ASN A 302 39.86 -8.43 47.02
N MET A 303 39.67 -7.82 48.19
CA MET A 303 40.59 -6.82 48.72
C MET A 303 41.91 -7.46 49.10
N THR A 304 43.01 -6.90 48.61
CA THR A 304 44.37 -7.27 49.04
C THR A 304 44.71 -6.65 50.39
N GLU A 305 45.72 -7.20 51.06
CA GLU A 305 46.22 -6.64 52.33
C GLU A 305 46.66 -5.18 52.18
N SER A 306 47.41 -4.88 51.11
CA SER A 306 47.85 -3.50 50.82
C SER A 306 46.67 -2.55 50.62
N GLN A 307 45.59 -3.00 49.94
CA GLN A 307 44.38 -2.18 49.77
C GLN A 307 43.64 -1.95 51.09
N ALA A 308 43.55 -2.97 51.96
CA ALA A 308 42.92 -2.83 53.26
C ALA A 308 43.71 -1.87 54.17
N LEU A 309 45.04 -2.00 54.19
CA LEU A 309 45.94 -1.12 54.96
C LEU A 309 45.93 0.32 54.43
N ALA A 310 45.86 0.52 53.11
CA ALA A 310 45.80 1.86 52.52
C ALA A 310 44.55 2.66 52.95
N LYS A 311 43.46 2.00 53.37
CA LYS A 311 42.27 2.67 53.93
C LYS A 311 42.49 3.27 55.32
N VAL A 312 43.57 2.87 56.00
CA VAL A 312 43.92 3.35 57.35
C VAL A 312 44.78 4.61 57.29
N LEU A 313 45.58 4.78 56.23
CA LEU A 313 46.45 5.94 56.04
C LEU A 313 45.76 7.30 56.23
N PRO A 314 44.50 7.53 55.81
CA PRO A 314 43.83 8.81 56.04
C PRO A 314 43.42 9.08 57.50
N ARG A 315 43.56 8.09 58.40
CA ARG A 315 43.01 8.14 59.77
C ARG A 315 43.99 8.64 60.83
N VAL A 316 45.30 8.63 60.57
CA VAL A 316 46.33 9.04 61.55
C VAL A 316 47.14 10.20 60.97
N LYS A 317 46.86 11.43 61.43
CA LYS A 317 47.45 12.64 60.85
C LYS A 317 48.86 12.87 61.41
N GLY A 318 49.89 12.80 60.57
CA GLY A 318 51.28 13.13 60.92
C GLY A 318 52.18 11.97 61.35
N GLU A 319 51.64 10.74 61.41
CA GLU A 319 52.36 9.48 61.71
C GLU A 319 51.96 8.36 60.74
N GLU A 320 51.62 8.72 59.50
CA GLU A 320 51.06 7.80 58.49
C GLU A 320 52.01 6.62 58.19
N ASP A 321 53.30 6.90 58.02
CA ASP A 321 54.32 5.90 57.67
C ASP A 321 54.58 4.93 58.83
N ASP A 322 54.73 5.45 60.06
CA ASP A 322 54.98 4.64 61.26
C ASP A 322 53.79 3.72 61.59
N THR A 323 52.56 4.20 61.38
CA THR A 323 51.34 3.41 61.58
C THR A 323 51.25 2.25 60.57
N LEU A 324 51.55 2.53 59.29
CA LEU A 324 51.52 1.51 58.25
C LEU A 324 52.55 0.41 58.51
N ASP A 325 53.79 0.78 58.82
CA ASP A 325 54.88 -0.17 59.11
C ASP A 325 54.57 -1.01 60.35
N THR A 326 53.97 -0.40 61.37
CA THR A 326 53.53 -1.10 62.59
C THR A 326 52.43 -2.12 62.27
N LEU A 327 51.43 -1.75 61.46
CA LEU A 327 50.37 -2.67 61.04
C LEU A 327 50.91 -3.80 60.17
N GLN A 328 51.79 -3.51 59.21
CA GLN A 328 52.45 -4.54 58.39
C GLN A 328 53.24 -5.52 59.26
N THR A 329 53.98 -5.01 60.24
CA THR A 329 54.72 -5.84 61.20
C THR A 329 53.78 -6.73 62.00
N LYS A 330 52.69 -6.18 62.57
CA LYS A 330 51.68 -6.97 63.30
C LYS A 330 51.00 -8.02 62.42
N VAL A 331 50.74 -7.72 61.14
CA VAL A 331 50.19 -8.70 60.17
C VAL A 331 51.19 -9.82 59.91
N ALA A 332 52.47 -9.51 59.70
CA ALA A 332 53.52 -10.52 59.50
C ALA A 332 53.69 -11.41 60.74
N GLU A 333 53.66 -10.82 61.94
CA GLU A 333 53.69 -11.54 63.21
C GLU A 333 52.47 -12.44 63.38
N PHE A 334 51.27 -11.94 63.07
CA PHE A 334 50.04 -12.72 63.10
C PHE A 334 50.12 -13.92 62.15
N ARG A 335 50.57 -13.72 60.90
CA ARG A 335 50.77 -14.79 59.93
C ARG A 335 51.72 -15.86 60.46
N LYS A 336 52.85 -15.45 61.04
CA LYS A 336 53.84 -16.37 61.62
C LYS A 336 53.28 -17.14 62.83
N LYS A 337 52.58 -16.44 63.74
CA LYS A 337 52.02 -17.01 64.98
C LYS A 337 50.91 -18.02 64.70
N PHE A 338 50.01 -17.70 63.77
CA PHE A 338 48.86 -18.55 63.40
C PHE A 338 49.13 -19.45 62.20
N LYS A 339 50.37 -19.46 61.68
CA LYS A 339 50.82 -20.26 60.53
C LYS A 339 49.92 -20.05 59.30
N VAL A 340 49.52 -18.81 59.04
CA VAL A 340 48.67 -18.45 57.90
C VAL A 340 49.53 -18.47 56.62
N PRO A 341 49.21 -19.31 55.61
CA PRO A 341 49.95 -19.34 54.35
C PRO A 341 49.91 -17.99 53.64
N GLU A 342 51.00 -17.61 52.95
CA GLU A 342 51.05 -16.36 52.16
C GLU A 342 50.00 -16.33 51.04
N THR A 343 49.52 -17.48 50.60
CA THR A 343 48.45 -17.60 49.59
C THR A 343 47.08 -17.20 50.12
N VAL A 344 46.87 -17.15 51.44
CA VAL A 344 45.61 -16.69 52.04
C VAL A 344 45.63 -15.18 52.07
N ASN A 345 44.72 -14.54 51.34
CA ASN A 345 44.60 -13.09 51.33
C ASN A 345 43.88 -12.60 52.60
N LEU A 346 44.58 -11.88 53.49
CA LEU A 346 43.97 -11.33 54.70
C LEU A 346 43.29 -9.97 54.48
N GLY A 347 43.23 -9.43 53.26
CA GLY A 347 42.65 -8.10 53.02
C GLY A 347 41.19 -7.97 53.48
N ALA A 348 40.37 -9.01 53.31
CA ALA A 348 38.99 -9.03 53.82
C ALA A 348 38.94 -9.03 55.37
N VAL A 349 39.82 -9.80 56.01
CA VAL A 349 39.96 -9.86 57.47
C VAL A 349 40.44 -8.52 58.00
N LEU A 350 41.44 -7.93 57.37
CA LEU A 350 41.98 -6.62 57.75
C LEU A 350 40.95 -5.52 57.59
N ASN A 351 40.23 -5.48 56.48
CA ASN A 351 39.17 -4.48 56.28
C ASN A 351 38.12 -4.56 57.38
N GLU A 352 37.67 -5.76 57.75
CA GLU A 352 36.69 -5.94 58.82
C GLU A 352 37.27 -5.58 60.20
N VAL A 353 38.51 -5.98 60.49
CA VAL A 353 39.19 -5.61 61.75
C VAL A 353 39.34 -4.11 61.86
N LEU A 354 39.83 -3.44 60.82
CA LEU A 354 40.08 -2.00 60.79
C LEU A 354 38.79 -1.18 60.84
N SER A 355 37.69 -1.73 60.31
CA SER A 355 36.34 -1.16 60.48
C SER A 355 35.78 -1.39 61.88
N ALA A 356 36.11 -2.50 62.54
CA ALA A 356 35.65 -2.77 63.90
C ALA A 356 36.47 -2.03 64.97
N THR A 357 37.77 -1.79 64.71
CA THR A 357 38.67 -1.07 65.64
C THR A 357 38.60 0.44 65.45
N GLY A 358 38.36 0.92 64.23
CA GLY A 358 38.04 2.32 63.99
C GLY A 358 36.54 2.52 64.18
N LYS A 359 36.12 3.01 65.36
CA LYS A 359 34.71 3.28 65.65
C LYS A 359 34.01 4.01 64.49
N ASP A 360 32.77 3.60 64.24
CA ASP A 360 31.84 4.17 63.27
C ASP A 360 31.97 5.68 63.06
N GLU A 361 32.09 6.04 61.79
CA GLU A 361 31.62 7.27 61.14
C GLU A 361 31.22 8.44 62.07
N ALA A 362 32.10 9.45 62.20
CA ALA A 362 31.75 10.90 62.11
C ALA A 362 32.65 11.85 62.93
N ILE A 363 33.69 11.39 63.64
CA ILE A 363 34.59 12.32 64.35
C ILE A 363 35.97 12.29 63.70
N VAL A 364 36.20 13.25 62.80
CA VAL A 364 37.56 13.65 62.40
C VAL A 364 38.19 14.27 63.66
N GLY A 365 38.88 13.44 64.45
CA GLY A 365 39.59 13.86 65.67
C GLY A 365 40.02 12.68 66.52
N ASP A 366 41.33 12.43 66.54
CA ASP A 366 42.15 11.76 67.57
C ASP A 366 41.76 10.40 68.16
N ASP A 367 40.79 9.66 67.60
CA ASP A 367 40.59 8.26 68.00
C ASP A 367 41.72 7.40 67.38
N GLU A 368 42.84 7.33 68.10
CA GLU A 368 43.98 6.45 67.82
C GLU A 368 43.51 5.00 67.61
N LEU A 369 44.07 4.34 66.61
CA LEU A 369 43.81 2.94 66.35
C LEU A 369 44.31 2.13 67.56
N ASP A 370 43.41 1.42 68.24
CA ASP A 370 43.75 0.62 69.43
C ASP A 370 44.57 -0.62 68.99
N LEU A 371 45.89 -0.41 68.86
CA LEU A 371 46.85 -1.40 68.41
C LEU A 371 47.02 -2.57 69.39
N ASP A 372 46.60 -2.39 70.65
CA ASP A 372 46.59 -3.44 71.68
C ASP A 372 45.45 -4.42 71.42
N LYS A 373 44.28 -3.93 70.98
CA LYS A 373 43.13 -4.78 70.58
C LYS A 373 43.22 -5.32 69.15
N PHE A 374 44.17 -4.85 68.35
CA PHE A 374 44.29 -5.26 66.95
C PHE A 374 44.52 -6.76 66.81
N GLU A 375 45.40 -7.36 67.60
CA GLU A 375 45.71 -8.80 67.51
C GLU A 375 44.51 -9.67 67.89
N ASP A 376 43.81 -9.31 68.97
CA ASP A 376 42.61 -10.04 69.43
C ASP A 376 41.46 -9.92 68.40
N SER A 377 41.31 -8.75 67.80
CA SER A 377 40.34 -8.51 66.72
C SER A 377 40.69 -9.33 65.49
N MET A 378 41.96 -9.33 65.06
CA MET A 378 42.48 -10.16 63.97
C MET A 378 42.21 -11.64 64.23
N LYS A 379 42.47 -12.13 65.45
CA LYS A 379 42.22 -13.53 65.80
C LYS A 379 40.74 -13.90 65.69
N ARG A 380 39.85 -13.05 66.20
CA ARG A 380 38.39 -13.26 66.13
C ARG A 380 37.91 -13.28 64.68
N VAL A 381 38.19 -12.22 63.93
CA VAL A 381 37.74 -12.05 62.53
C VAL A 381 38.36 -13.11 61.62
N TYR A 382 39.62 -13.49 61.82
CA TYR A 382 40.24 -14.58 61.09
C TYR A 382 39.57 -15.94 61.38
N GLY A 383 39.15 -16.18 62.63
CA GLY A 383 38.36 -17.37 62.98
C GLY A 383 37.01 -17.41 62.25
N GLU A 384 36.31 -16.28 62.18
CA GLU A 384 35.07 -16.13 61.40
C GLU A 384 35.33 -16.36 59.90
N PHE A 385 36.44 -15.82 59.37
CA PHE A 385 36.86 -16.03 57.98
C PHE A 385 37.16 -17.50 57.67
N GLN A 386 37.84 -18.21 58.58
CA GLN A 386 38.09 -19.65 58.44
C GLN A 386 36.79 -20.45 58.44
N GLN A 387 35.82 -20.09 59.29
CA GLN A 387 34.49 -20.72 59.28
C GLN A 387 33.75 -20.44 57.97
N TYR A 388 33.81 -19.20 57.46
CA TYR A 388 33.24 -18.84 56.17
C TYR A 388 33.86 -19.65 55.02
N GLU A 389 35.19 -19.72 54.93
CA GLU A 389 35.93 -20.51 53.94
C GLU A 389 35.56 -22.00 54.02
N ALA A 390 35.52 -22.56 55.23
CA ALA A 390 35.13 -23.95 55.46
C ALA A 390 33.69 -24.21 54.99
N THR A 391 32.76 -23.29 55.26
CA THR A 391 31.35 -23.38 54.86
C THR A 391 31.21 -23.25 53.33
N GLN A 392 31.93 -22.33 52.70
CA GLN A 392 31.98 -22.18 51.24
C GLN A 392 32.56 -23.43 50.56
N ASN A 393 33.58 -24.04 51.15
CA ASN A 393 34.17 -25.27 50.64
C ASN A 393 33.21 -26.46 50.82
N ALA A 394 32.52 -26.56 51.95
CA ALA A 394 31.49 -27.56 52.18
C ALA A 394 30.33 -27.43 51.18
N ALA A 395 29.87 -26.20 50.89
CA ALA A 395 28.86 -25.94 49.86
C ALA A 395 29.34 -26.40 48.46
N ARG A 396 30.57 -26.03 48.07
CA ARG A 396 31.17 -26.46 46.79
C ARG A 396 31.30 -27.97 46.68
N GLN A 397 31.73 -28.65 47.74
CA GLN A 397 31.82 -30.11 47.78
C GLN A 397 30.43 -30.76 47.70
N ALA A 398 29.45 -30.24 48.42
CA ALA A 398 28.07 -30.74 48.38
C ALA A 398 27.46 -30.62 46.98
N ARG A 399 27.68 -29.50 46.26
CA ARG A 399 27.26 -29.33 44.86
C ARG A 399 27.94 -30.32 43.93
N THR A 400 29.27 -30.43 44.01
CA THR A 400 30.04 -31.37 43.18
C THR A 400 29.57 -32.81 43.39
N TYR A 401 29.27 -33.16 44.65
CA TYR A 401 28.73 -34.47 45.00
C TYR A 401 27.31 -34.67 44.43
N ALA A 402 26.42 -33.68 44.56
CA ALA A 402 25.07 -33.71 44.01
C ALA A 402 25.08 -33.92 42.48
N GLU A 403 25.94 -33.19 41.76
CA GLU A 403 26.11 -33.33 40.31
C GLU A 403 26.65 -34.72 39.93
N THR A 404 27.62 -35.23 40.68
CA THR A 404 28.20 -36.56 40.46
C THR A 404 27.14 -37.65 40.62
N GLU A 405 26.35 -37.58 41.70
CA GLU A 405 25.26 -38.51 41.99
C GLU A 405 24.12 -38.41 40.97
N LYS A 406 23.80 -37.18 40.52
CA LYS A 406 22.86 -36.95 39.40
C LYS A 406 23.32 -37.68 38.14
N MET A 407 24.56 -37.47 37.72
CA MET A 407 25.12 -38.11 36.52
C MET A 407 25.14 -39.64 36.62
N LYS A 408 25.51 -40.19 37.79
CA LYS A 408 25.45 -41.64 38.03
C LYS A 408 24.03 -42.16 37.84
N LYS A 409 23.03 -41.52 38.46
CA LYS A 409 21.64 -41.95 38.38
C LYS A 409 21.07 -41.87 36.98
N GLN A 410 21.38 -40.79 36.25
CA GLN A 410 21.01 -40.66 34.84
C GLN A 410 21.62 -41.76 33.97
N ASN A 411 22.89 -42.11 34.21
CA ASN A 411 23.56 -43.20 33.50
C ASN A 411 22.97 -44.57 33.81
N GLU A 412 22.50 -44.82 35.04
CA GLU A 412 21.76 -46.04 35.38
C GLU A 412 20.49 -46.19 34.55
N PHE A 413 19.67 -45.14 34.45
CA PHE A 413 18.45 -45.16 33.64
C PHE A 413 18.75 -45.38 32.15
N ARG A 414 19.76 -44.69 31.61
CA ARG A 414 20.19 -44.87 30.21
C ARG A 414 20.60 -46.31 29.91
N LYS A 415 21.39 -46.94 30.79
CA LYS A 415 21.79 -48.35 30.65
C LYS A 415 20.59 -49.29 30.70
N GLY A 416 19.64 -49.03 31.61
CA GLY A 416 18.39 -49.78 31.70
C GLY A 416 17.55 -49.69 30.42
N ASN A 417 17.41 -48.49 29.85
CA ASN A 417 16.67 -48.27 28.61
C ASN A 417 17.31 -49.03 27.43
N ILE A 418 18.64 -49.01 27.28
CA ILE A 418 19.35 -49.76 26.23
C ILE A 418 19.13 -51.27 26.38
N ALA A 419 19.21 -51.80 27.60
CA ALA A 419 19.00 -53.22 27.85
C ALA A 419 17.57 -53.69 27.51
N ASN A 420 16.58 -52.81 27.66
CA ASN A 420 15.20 -53.09 27.28
C ASN A 420 14.97 -53.02 25.76
N ILE A 421 15.69 -52.17 25.02
CA ILE A 421 15.58 -52.08 23.55
C ILE A 421 16.22 -53.30 22.86
N LEU A 422 17.24 -53.91 23.47
CA LEU A 422 17.93 -55.09 22.92
C LEU A 422 17.22 -56.42 23.21
N ARG A 423 16.16 -56.42 24.01
CA ARG A 423 15.29 -57.58 24.28
C ARG A 423 14.06 -57.49 23.39
#